data_AF-A0AAX2M5A2-F1
#
_entry.id   AF-A0AAX2M5A2-F1
#
_cell.length_a   1.000
_cell.length_b   1.000
_cell.length_c   1.000
_cell.angle_alpha   90.00
_cell.angle_beta   90.00
_cell.angle_gamma   90.00
#
_symmetry.space_group_name_H-M   'P 1'
#
loop_
_entity.id
_entity.type
_entity.pdbx_description
1 polymer ?
#
loop_
_entity_poly.entity_id
_entity_poly.type
_entity_poly.pdbx_seq_one_letter_code
_entity_poly.pdbx_strand_id
1 'polypeptide(L)'
;MLKKIILSSVLFSLPLCALAGIGADGARHLLARTGFGANPAQIEAFAPLSREAAVDKILAGVRTQAATPPPGWANEPFERPGQPGLTEEQKKALQQERNQHAVELRSWWLAEMRNTPSPLTEKMTLFWHNHFVSALDKVRSPQMMYQQNLLLRHYALGDFGQLLHAVARDPAMMRYLDTANNRKDQPNENFAREVMELFTLGEGHYSEQDIREAARAFTGWGLDRDDQFIVRPRLRDTGEKVIFGQRGNFDGDDVIDLLLQQPSTAVFVTSKMWRNFVSPTPDPATINKLAADFRRGHYQLKPLMRALLLTPQFWRSQGQLVKSPLELTVGTLVTFDLNPPDWRVIAGLNRQLGQDVFAPPNVKGWPGGEAWINSATLLTRKQFLDRIARDAAPARDAYVQADGSLSEMAGREARIRRFVGNGLNSMKLQPDEWAAVYGVRTAADAARLLLAVPPANPLPQGASGAKAIAQLLLDPAYQVE
;
A
#
# COMPACT_ATOMS: atom_id res chain seq x y z
N MET A 1 -45.77 63.77 -16.67
CA MET A 1 -45.65 63.15 -15.34
C MET A 1 -45.05 61.76 -15.49
N LEU A 2 -43.76 61.63 -15.20
CA LEU A 2 -42.94 60.42 -15.43
C LEU A 2 -43.14 59.40 -14.30
N LYS A 3 -43.44 58.14 -14.64
CA LYS A 3 -43.50 56.99 -13.73
C LYS A 3 -42.06 56.61 -13.30
N LYS A 4 -41.78 56.60 -11.99
CA LYS A 4 -40.56 55.99 -11.42
C LYS A 4 -40.83 54.52 -11.08
N ILE A 5 -40.10 53.62 -11.74
CA ILE A 5 -39.98 52.21 -11.40
C ILE A 5 -38.90 52.11 -10.32
N ILE A 6 -39.24 51.61 -9.14
CA ILE A 6 -38.28 51.26 -8.09
C ILE A 6 -37.92 49.79 -8.30
N LEU A 7 -36.71 49.54 -8.81
CA LEU A 7 -36.10 48.21 -8.86
C LEU A 7 -35.40 47.97 -7.51
N SER A 8 -36.00 47.16 -6.65
CA SER A 8 -35.37 46.67 -5.42
C SER A 8 -34.42 45.52 -5.76
N SER A 9 -33.12 45.79 -5.71
CA SER A 9 -32.04 44.82 -5.84
C SER A 9 -31.95 43.95 -4.58
N VAL A 10 -32.48 42.72 -4.67
CA VAL A 10 -32.22 41.67 -3.68
C VAL A 10 -30.79 41.15 -3.93
N LEU A 11 -29.85 41.62 -3.12
CA LEU A 11 -28.52 41.02 -3.00
C LEU A 11 -28.69 39.63 -2.37
N PHE A 12 -28.64 38.59 -3.19
CA PHE A 12 -28.39 37.23 -2.72
C PHE A 12 -26.96 37.19 -2.16
N SER A 13 -26.84 37.32 -0.83
CA SER A 13 -25.64 36.92 -0.11
C SER A 13 -25.52 35.40 -0.18
N LEU A 14 -24.84 34.89 -1.21
CA LEU A 14 -24.35 33.52 -1.21
C LEU A 14 -23.43 33.35 0.01
N PRO A 15 -23.58 32.28 0.81
CA PRO A 15 -22.71 32.06 1.95
C PRO A 15 -21.28 31.86 1.43
N LEU A 16 -20.37 32.75 1.82
CA LEU A 16 -18.93 32.69 1.50
C LEU A 16 -18.21 31.43 2.04
N CYS A 17 -18.93 30.50 2.67
CA CYS A 17 -18.37 29.27 3.24
C CYS A 17 -18.17 28.12 2.23
N ALA A 18 -18.53 28.27 0.95
CA ALA A 18 -18.46 27.19 -0.05
C ALA A 18 -17.17 27.14 -0.90
N LEU A 19 -16.11 27.88 -0.54
CA LEU A 19 -14.91 28.05 -1.38
C LEU A 19 -13.56 27.89 -0.65
N ALA A 20 -13.54 27.35 0.57
CA ALA A 20 -12.27 27.04 1.23
C ALA A 20 -11.73 25.69 0.71
N GLY A 21 -10.53 25.70 0.11
CA GLY A 21 -9.82 24.48 -0.24
C GLY A 21 -9.50 23.62 0.98
N ILE A 22 -9.07 22.38 0.77
CA ILE A 22 -8.74 21.43 1.85
C ILE A 22 -7.54 21.87 2.72
N GLY A 23 -6.78 22.88 2.27
CA GLY A 23 -5.61 23.40 2.96
C GLY A 23 -4.44 22.40 2.98
N ALA A 24 -3.30 22.83 3.51
CA ALA A 24 -2.10 21.99 3.58
C ALA A 24 -2.34 20.72 4.42
N ASP A 25 -3.03 20.83 5.54
CA ASP A 25 -3.29 19.70 6.45
C ASP A 25 -4.23 18.66 5.80
N GLY A 26 -5.28 19.11 5.10
CA GLY A 26 -6.16 18.23 4.35
C GLY A 26 -5.47 17.59 3.16
N ALA A 27 -4.66 18.35 2.42
CA ALA A 27 -3.88 17.80 1.30
C ALA A 27 -2.86 16.75 1.76
N ARG A 28 -2.09 17.04 2.82
CA ARG A 28 -1.14 16.10 3.42
C ARG A 28 -1.84 14.82 3.90
N HIS A 29 -2.97 14.96 4.59
CA HIS A 29 -3.77 13.81 5.05
C HIS A 29 -4.23 12.94 3.89
N LEU A 30 -4.85 13.55 2.86
CA LEU A 30 -5.34 12.82 1.71
C LEU A 30 -4.22 12.11 0.94
N LEU A 31 -3.10 12.80 0.69
CA LEU A 31 -1.96 12.25 -0.04
C LEU A 31 -1.27 11.12 0.76
N ALA A 32 -1.10 11.27 2.07
CA ALA A 32 -0.57 10.19 2.92
C ALA A 32 -1.49 8.96 2.92
N ARG A 33 -2.80 9.14 3.04
CA ARG A 33 -3.78 8.04 3.03
C ARG A 33 -3.90 7.32 1.69
N THR A 34 -3.62 8.01 0.60
CA THR A 34 -3.78 7.48 -0.78
C THR A 34 -2.46 7.23 -1.48
N GLY A 35 -1.34 7.36 -0.77
CA GLY A 35 0.01 7.15 -1.28
C GLY A 35 0.92 6.70 -0.15
N PHE A 36 2.23 6.74 -0.34
CA PHE A 36 3.16 6.35 0.74
C PHE A 36 3.66 7.54 1.55
N GLY A 37 3.46 8.77 1.07
CA GLY A 37 3.85 10.02 1.69
C GLY A 37 3.43 11.19 0.81
N ALA A 38 3.76 12.41 1.22
CA ALA A 38 3.42 13.61 0.47
C ALA A 38 4.61 14.57 0.47
N ASN A 39 5.08 14.96 -0.71
CA ASN A 39 6.07 16.03 -0.81
C ASN A 39 5.38 17.42 -0.83
N PRO A 40 6.09 18.50 -0.49
CA PRO A 40 5.44 19.81 -0.37
C PRO A 40 4.84 20.35 -1.67
N ALA A 41 5.43 20.05 -2.84
CA ALA A 41 4.84 20.42 -4.14
C ALA A 41 3.48 19.75 -4.39
N GLN A 42 3.34 18.47 -4.03
CA GLN A 42 2.05 17.78 -4.09
C GLN A 42 1.05 18.41 -3.13
N ILE A 43 1.47 18.72 -1.90
CA ILE A 43 0.62 19.39 -0.89
C ILE A 43 0.13 20.74 -1.43
N GLU A 44 1.02 21.57 -1.98
CA GLU A 44 0.69 22.86 -2.57
C GLU A 44 -0.31 22.73 -3.73
N ALA A 45 -0.13 21.72 -4.59
CA ALA A 45 -1.02 21.46 -5.72
C ALA A 45 -2.43 20.96 -5.31
N PHE A 46 -2.58 20.39 -4.11
CA PHE A 46 -3.84 19.84 -3.60
C PHE A 46 -4.54 20.76 -2.60
N ALA A 47 -3.80 21.56 -1.84
CA ALA A 47 -4.33 22.47 -0.81
C ALA A 47 -5.46 23.40 -1.28
N PRO A 48 -5.45 23.99 -2.49
CA PRO A 48 -6.53 24.88 -2.93
C PRO A 48 -7.78 24.13 -3.43
N LEU A 49 -7.72 22.81 -3.63
CA LEU A 49 -8.84 22.04 -4.17
C LEU A 49 -9.93 21.82 -3.12
N SER A 50 -11.18 21.66 -3.56
CA SER A 50 -12.24 21.11 -2.70
C SER A 50 -11.98 19.63 -2.40
N ARG A 51 -12.66 19.07 -1.40
CA ARG A 51 -12.54 17.64 -1.05
C ARG A 51 -12.87 16.75 -2.24
N GLU A 52 -13.96 17.05 -2.94
CA GLU A 52 -14.43 16.34 -4.12
C GLU A 52 -13.39 16.43 -5.25
N ALA A 53 -12.94 17.64 -5.59
CA ALA A 53 -11.97 17.83 -6.66
C ALA A 53 -10.62 17.15 -6.36
N ALA A 54 -10.17 17.17 -5.10
CA ALA A 54 -8.96 16.49 -4.67
C ALA A 54 -9.09 14.96 -4.77
N VAL A 55 -10.16 14.37 -4.26
CA VAL A 55 -10.42 12.92 -4.35
C VAL A 55 -10.57 12.49 -5.81
N ASP A 56 -11.32 13.24 -6.61
CA ASP A 56 -11.53 12.94 -8.02
C ASP A 56 -10.22 13.04 -8.83
N LYS A 57 -9.34 13.99 -8.51
CA LYS A 57 -8.01 14.09 -9.12
C LYS A 57 -7.14 12.86 -8.85
N ILE A 58 -7.16 12.32 -7.63
CA ILE A 58 -6.43 11.09 -7.29
C ILE A 58 -7.01 9.90 -8.05
N LEU A 59 -8.34 9.76 -8.03
CA LEU A 59 -9.02 8.66 -8.72
C LEU A 59 -8.88 8.73 -10.24
N ALA A 60 -8.75 9.92 -10.83
CA ALA A 60 -8.51 10.08 -12.26
C ALA A 60 -7.08 9.64 -12.67
N GLY A 61 -6.11 9.75 -11.76
CA GLY A 61 -4.71 9.40 -12.02
C GLY A 61 -4.37 7.91 -11.91
N VAL A 62 -5.34 7.07 -11.57
CA VAL A 62 -5.13 5.64 -11.30
C VAL A 62 -4.71 4.87 -12.55
N ARG A 63 -3.79 3.92 -12.39
CA ARG A 63 -3.30 3.04 -13.47
C ARG A 63 -3.48 1.57 -13.11
N THR A 64 -3.35 0.71 -14.12
CA THR A 64 -3.40 -0.76 -14.00
C THR A 64 -2.07 -1.44 -14.29
N GLN A 65 -1.03 -0.65 -14.62
CA GLN A 65 0.31 -1.12 -14.95
C GLN A 65 1.36 -0.32 -14.17
N ALA A 66 2.48 -0.97 -13.84
CA ALA A 66 3.60 -0.33 -13.18
C ALA A 66 4.35 0.61 -14.15
N ALA A 67 4.86 1.72 -13.62
CA ALA A 67 5.73 2.62 -14.39
C ALA A 67 7.18 2.14 -14.42
N THR A 68 7.61 1.44 -13.38
CA THR A 68 8.97 0.92 -13.21
C THR A 68 9.12 -0.39 -13.96
N PRO A 69 10.10 -0.52 -14.87
CA PRO A 69 10.37 -1.78 -15.56
C PRO A 69 10.67 -2.91 -14.58
N PRO A 70 10.11 -4.12 -14.77
CA PRO A 70 10.40 -5.26 -13.91
C PRO A 70 11.82 -5.79 -14.16
N PRO A 71 12.36 -6.63 -13.25
CA PRO A 71 13.57 -7.40 -13.50
C PRO A 71 13.43 -8.25 -14.77
N GLY A 72 14.53 -8.45 -15.51
CA GLY A 72 14.51 -9.14 -16.81
C GLY A 72 13.93 -10.56 -16.75
N TRP A 73 14.21 -11.29 -15.67
CA TRP A 73 13.72 -12.66 -15.44
C TRP A 73 12.21 -12.75 -15.13
N ALA A 74 11.54 -11.63 -14.83
CA ALA A 74 10.19 -11.65 -14.26
C ALA A 74 9.12 -12.19 -15.22
N ASN A 75 9.36 -12.09 -16.53
CA ASN A 75 8.49 -12.62 -17.58
C ASN A 75 9.00 -13.93 -18.19
N GLU A 76 10.15 -14.43 -17.73
CA GLU A 76 10.67 -15.72 -18.17
C GLU A 76 9.83 -16.85 -17.56
N PRO A 77 9.68 -17.99 -18.26
CA PRO A 77 9.04 -19.17 -17.70
C PRO A 77 9.71 -19.57 -16.39
N PHE A 78 8.90 -19.89 -15.39
CA PHE A 78 9.40 -20.34 -14.10
C PHE A 78 9.90 -21.79 -14.17
N GLU A 79 11.10 -22.05 -13.67
CA GLU A 79 11.57 -23.42 -13.47
C GLU A 79 10.96 -24.07 -12.22
N ARG A 80 10.32 -25.22 -12.42
CA ARG A 80 9.63 -25.96 -11.34
C ARG A 80 10.60 -26.46 -10.27
N PRO A 81 10.30 -26.25 -8.97
CA PRO A 81 11.05 -26.87 -7.89
C PRO A 81 10.87 -28.38 -7.94
N GLY A 82 11.95 -29.13 -7.75
CA GLY A 82 11.89 -30.59 -7.65
C GLY A 82 11.83 -31.32 -8.99
N GLN A 83 12.37 -30.73 -10.07
CA GLN A 83 12.61 -31.50 -11.30
C GLN A 83 13.44 -32.76 -10.97
N PRO A 84 12.97 -33.96 -11.38
CA PRO A 84 13.71 -35.19 -11.14
C PRO A 84 15.04 -35.17 -11.89
N GLY A 85 16.09 -35.69 -11.25
CA GLY A 85 17.43 -35.80 -11.86
C GLY A 85 18.39 -34.65 -11.59
N LEU A 86 18.00 -33.63 -10.82
CA LEU A 86 18.93 -32.56 -10.41
C LEU A 86 19.92 -33.04 -9.34
N THR A 87 21.20 -32.69 -9.52
CA THR A 87 22.25 -32.87 -8.50
C THR A 87 22.03 -31.91 -7.32
N GLU A 88 22.64 -32.20 -6.17
CA GLU A 88 22.57 -31.31 -5.00
C GLU A 88 23.16 -29.91 -5.30
N GLU A 89 24.19 -29.83 -6.15
CA GLU A 89 24.77 -28.55 -6.58
C GLU A 89 23.78 -27.75 -7.43
N GLN A 90 23.09 -28.40 -8.36
CA GLN A 90 22.06 -27.75 -9.19
C GLN A 90 20.88 -27.27 -8.32
N LYS A 91 20.42 -28.09 -7.37
CA LYS A 91 19.37 -27.68 -6.41
C LYS A 91 19.79 -26.44 -5.62
N LYS A 92 21.04 -26.40 -5.15
CA LYS A 92 21.59 -25.26 -4.41
C LYS A 92 21.69 -24.00 -5.28
N ALA A 93 22.14 -24.14 -6.52
CA ALA A 93 22.23 -23.02 -7.48
C ALA A 93 20.85 -22.42 -7.77
N LEU A 94 19.84 -23.25 -8.08
CA LEU A 94 18.46 -22.80 -8.29
C LEU A 94 17.87 -22.12 -7.05
N GLN A 95 18.17 -22.62 -5.85
CA GLN A 95 17.71 -21.97 -4.63
C GLN A 95 18.38 -20.61 -4.41
N GLN A 96 19.66 -20.46 -4.75
CA GLN A 96 20.37 -19.18 -4.68
C GLN A 96 19.80 -18.17 -5.69
N GLU A 97 19.57 -18.60 -6.93
CA GLU A 97 18.94 -17.78 -7.97
C GLU A 97 17.53 -17.32 -7.55
N ARG A 98 16.69 -18.24 -7.06
CA ARG A 98 15.35 -17.90 -6.56
C ARG A 98 15.39 -16.89 -5.41
N ASN A 99 16.37 -17.00 -4.52
CA ASN A 99 16.57 -16.02 -3.45
C ASN A 99 16.99 -14.65 -4.01
N GLN A 100 17.84 -14.63 -5.03
CA GLN A 100 18.27 -13.40 -5.70
C GLN A 100 17.08 -12.72 -6.41
N HIS A 101 16.32 -13.47 -7.21
CA HIS A 101 15.09 -12.97 -7.86
C HIS A 101 14.08 -12.46 -6.83
N ALA A 102 13.92 -13.15 -5.70
CA ALA A 102 13.05 -12.70 -4.62
C ALA A 102 13.48 -11.35 -4.00
N VAL A 103 14.78 -11.07 -3.93
CA VAL A 103 15.32 -9.78 -3.45
C VAL A 103 15.12 -8.67 -4.49
N GLU A 104 15.34 -8.98 -5.77
CA GLU A 104 15.13 -8.05 -6.88
C GLU A 104 13.66 -7.68 -7.04
N LEU A 105 12.75 -8.64 -6.89
CA LEU A 105 11.31 -8.42 -6.94
C LEU A 105 10.82 -7.46 -5.85
N ARG A 106 11.28 -7.65 -4.61
CA ARG A 106 11.02 -6.72 -3.50
C ARG A 106 11.54 -5.33 -3.82
N SER A 107 12.76 -5.26 -4.32
CA SER A 107 13.43 -4.00 -4.67
C SER A 107 12.67 -3.25 -5.77
N TRP A 108 12.22 -3.97 -6.81
CA TRP A 108 11.39 -3.42 -7.88
C TRP A 108 10.09 -2.83 -7.35
N TRP A 109 9.36 -3.56 -6.50
CA TRP A 109 8.06 -3.08 -6.03
C TRP A 109 8.22 -1.85 -5.11
N LEU A 110 9.24 -1.82 -4.25
CA LEU A 110 9.57 -0.63 -3.46
C LEU A 110 9.92 0.58 -4.33
N ALA A 111 10.64 0.36 -5.42
CA ALA A 111 10.93 1.41 -6.40
C ALA A 111 9.65 1.91 -7.08
N GLU A 112 8.74 1.02 -7.46
CA GLU A 112 7.44 1.39 -8.02
C GLU A 112 6.59 2.19 -7.02
N MET A 113 6.51 1.76 -5.75
CA MET A 113 5.78 2.48 -4.69
C MET A 113 6.26 3.92 -4.50
N ARG A 114 7.56 4.20 -4.73
CA ARG A 114 8.13 5.55 -4.68
C ARG A 114 7.88 6.34 -5.96
N ASN A 115 8.18 5.73 -7.12
CA ASN A 115 8.34 6.44 -8.39
C ASN A 115 7.06 6.52 -9.21
N THR A 116 6.05 5.72 -8.88
CA THR A 116 4.81 5.66 -9.64
C THR A 116 4.11 7.03 -9.66
N PRO A 117 3.55 7.45 -10.80
CA PRO A 117 2.66 8.60 -10.83
C PRO A 117 1.22 8.21 -10.39
N SER A 118 1.01 6.99 -9.88
CA SER A 118 -0.28 6.50 -9.37
C SER A 118 -0.16 5.85 -7.99
N PRO A 119 0.16 6.63 -6.92
CA PRO A 119 0.40 6.06 -5.58
C PRO A 119 -0.80 5.28 -5.03
N LEU A 120 -2.03 5.70 -5.35
CA LEU A 120 -3.25 5.02 -4.90
C LEU A 120 -3.37 3.61 -5.50
N THR A 121 -2.92 3.41 -6.75
CA THR A 121 -2.85 2.06 -7.34
C THR A 121 -1.97 1.17 -6.47
N GLU A 122 -0.75 1.60 -6.15
CA GLU A 122 0.17 0.77 -5.36
C GLU A 122 -0.28 0.57 -3.91
N LYS A 123 -0.96 1.57 -3.32
CA LYS A 123 -1.61 1.40 -2.02
C LYS A 123 -2.70 0.35 -2.04
N MET A 124 -3.53 0.35 -3.08
CA MET A 124 -4.56 -0.67 -3.26
C MET A 124 -3.96 -2.04 -3.61
N THR A 125 -2.91 -2.10 -4.44
CA THR A 125 -2.17 -3.35 -4.71
C THR A 125 -1.62 -3.96 -3.42
N LEU A 126 -1.01 -3.14 -2.54
CA LEU A 126 -0.52 -3.60 -1.24
C LEU A 126 -1.66 -4.06 -0.31
N PHE A 127 -2.79 -3.33 -0.29
CA PHE A 127 -3.98 -3.73 0.45
C PHE A 127 -4.47 -5.10 -0.02
N TRP A 128 -4.57 -5.33 -1.33
CA TRP A 128 -4.99 -6.62 -1.89
C TRP A 128 -3.96 -7.72 -1.65
N HIS A 129 -2.67 -7.43 -1.71
CA HIS A 129 -1.61 -8.40 -1.37
C HIS A 129 -1.66 -8.81 0.11
N ASN A 130 -2.09 -7.90 1.00
CA ASN A 130 -2.34 -8.21 2.40
C ASN A 130 -3.69 -8.90 2.66
N HIS A 131 -4.64 -8.76 1.73
CA HIS A 131 -5.97 -9.35 1.83
C HIS A 131 -5.99 -10.77 1.26
N PHE A 132 -5.53 -10.95 0.01
CA PHE A 132 -5.39 -12.21 -0.71
C PHE A 132 -3.98 -12.76 -0.50
N VAL A 133 -3.74 -13.28 0.71
CA VAL A 133 -2.40 -13.61 1.15
C VAL A 133 -1.80 -14.76 0.33
N SER A 134 -0.60 -14.53 -0.19
CA SER A 134 0.32 -15.54 -0.73
C SER A 134 1.75 -15.13 -0.40
N ALA A 135 2.63 -16.13 -0.22
CA ALA A 135 4.00 -15.88 0.22
C ALA A 135 5.03 -16.74 -0.54
N LEU A 136 6.20 -16.13 -0.77
CA LEU A 136 7.32 -16.74 -1.51
C LEU A 136 7.83 -18.05 -0.92
N ASP A 137 7.74 -18.24 0.39
CA ASP A 137 8.22 -19.43 1.11
C ASP A 137 7.43 -20.70 0.73
N LYS A 138 6.11 -20.56 0.56
CA LYS A 138 5.21 -21.64 0.13
C LYS A 138 5.03 -21.68 -1.38
N VAL A 139 4.84 -20.53 -2.06
CA VAL A 139 4.68 -20.48 -3.53
C VAL A 139 5.97 -20.87 -4.25
N ARG A 140 7.12 -20.53 -3.68
CA ARG A 140 8.45 -20.90 -4.16
C ARG A 140 8.75 -20.39 -5.59
N SER A 141 8.05 -19.38 -6.08
CA SER A 141 8.26 -18.81 -7.41
C SER A 141 8.16 -17.28 -7.38
N PRO A 142 9.30 -16.56 -7.53
CA PRO A 142 9.29 -15.11 -7.72
C PRO A 142 8.45 -14.66 -8.93
N GLN A 143 8.48 -15.40 -10.03
CA GLN A 143 7.70 -15.11 -11.23
C GLN A 143 6.19 -15.18 -10.95
N MET A 144 5.70 -16.22 -10.26
CA MET A 144 4.28 -16.30 -9.90
C MET A 144 3.86 -15.17 -8.97
N MET A 145 4.71 -14.82 -7.99
CA MET A 145 4.41 -13.70 -7.09
C MET A 145 4.41 -12.36 -7.84
N TYR A 146 5.25 -12.19 -8.85
CA TYR A 146 5.23 -11.04 -9.75
C TYR A 146 3.94 -11.01 -10.59
N GLN A 147 3.52 -12.12 -11.20
CA GLN A 147 2.28 -12.19 -11.98
C GLN A 147 1.05 -11.92 -11.11
N GLN A 148 0.99 -12.49 -9.90
CA GLN A 148 -0.06 -12.18 -8.93
C GLN A 148 -0.04 -10.68 -8.57
N ASN A 149 1.12 -10.06 -8.38
CA ASN A 149 1.21 -8.62 -8.15
C ASN A 149 0.66 -7.78 -9.30
N LEU A 150 0.90 -8.19 -10.56
CA LEU A 150 0.31 -7.55 -11.73
C LEU A 150 -1.21 -7.72 -11.76
N LEU A 151 -1.73 -8.90 -11.43
CA LEU A 151 -3.16 -9.18 -11.32
C LEU A 151 -3.82 -8.27 -10.27
N LEU A 152 -3.25 -8.22 -9.06
CA LEU A 152 -3.75 -7.37 -7.98
C LEU A 152 -3.71 -5.89 -8.37
N ARG A 153 -2.66 -5.45 -9.08
CA ARG A 153 -2.52 -4.08 -9.61
C ARG A 153 -3.56 -3.77 -10.68
N HIS A 154 -3.82 -4.72 -11.58
CA HIS A 154 -4.78 -4.55 -12.66
C HIS A 154 -6.19 -4.27 -12.11
N TYR A 155 -6.58 -5.02 -11.08
CA TYR A 155 -7.89 -4.86 -10.43
C TYR A 155 -7.89 -3.95 -9.19
N ALA A 156 -6.78 -3.25 -8.90
CA ALA A 156 -6.60 -2.53 -7.64
C ALA A 156 -7.76 -1.59 -7.28
N LEU A 157 -8.34 -0.93 -8.29
CA LEU A 157 -9.55 -0.10 -8.18
C LEU A 157 -10.63 -0.50 -9.19
N GLY A 158 -10.58 -1.74 -9.69
CA GLY A 158 -11.53 -2.28 -10.65
C GLY A 158 -12.78 -2.87 -9.99
N ASP A 159 -13.21 -4.02 -10.49
CA ASP A 159 -14.32 -4.80 -9.96
C ASP A 159 -13.82 -5.86 -8.97
N PHE A 160 -14.36 -5.86 -7.74
CA PHE A 160 -13.95 -6.83 -6.72
C PHE A 160 -14.41 -8.26 -7.03
N GLY A 161 -15.55 -8.44 -7.71
CA GLY A 161 -16.00 -9.76 -8.14
C GLY A 161 -15.03 -10.36 -9.16
N GLN A 162 -14.65 -9.59 -10.18
CA GLN A 162 -13.65 -10.01 -11.17
C GLN A 162 -12.29 -10.29 -10.51
N LEU A 163 -11.87 -9.45 -9.56
CA LEU A 163 -10.66 -9.69 -8.78
C LEU A 163 -10.74 -11.02 -8.01
N LEU A 164 -11.87 -11.30 -7.36
CA LEU A 164 -12.06 -12.52 -6.59
C LEU A 164 -12.00 -13.78 -7.47
N HIS A 165 -12.66 -13.79 -8.63
CA HIS A 165 -12.52 -14.88 -9.60
C HIS A 165 -11.08 -15.02 -10.12
N ALA A 166 -10.43 -13.89 -10.44
CA ALA A 166 -9.07 -13.89 -10.96
C ALA A 166 -8.08 -14.46 -9.95
N VAL A 167 -8.18 -14.07 -8.67
CA VAL A 167 -7.35 -14.59 -7.57
C VAL A 167 -7.65 -16.06 -7.30
N ALA A 168 -8.91 -16.50 -7.39
CA ALA A 168 -9.27 -17.90 -7.18
C ALA A 168 -8.61 -18.85 -8.20
N ARG A 169 -8.26 -18.34 -9.38
CA ARG A 169 -7.57 -19.07 -10.46
C ARG A 169 -6.07 -18.71 -10.58
N ASP A 170 -5.56 -17.83 -9.72
CA ASP A 170 -4.17 -17.38 -9.78
C ASP A 170 -3.20 -18.51 -9.36
N PRO A 171 -2.15 -18.81 -10.13
CA PRO A 171 -1.22 -19.89 -9.82
C PRO A 171 -0.52 -19.75 -8.46
N ALA A 172 -0.17 -18.53 -8.03
CA ALA A 172 0.42 -18.33 -6.71
C ALA A 172 -0.57 -18.68 -5.61
N MET A 173 -1.81 -18.20 -5.70
CA MET A 173 -2.88 -18.51 -4.76
C MET A 173 -3.22 -20.00 -4.70
N MET A 174 -3.36 -20.66 -5.87
CA MET A 174 -3.67 -22.08 -5.95
C MET A 174 -2.58 -22.98 -5.35
N ARG A 175 -1.30 -22.56 -5.44
CA ARG A 175 -0.20 -23.23 -4.74
C ARG A 175 -0.18 -22.89 -3.26
N TYR A 176 -0.45 -21.65 -2.90
CA TYR A 176 -0.41 -21.19 -1.51
C TYR A 176 -1.51 -21.84 -0.65
N LEU A 177 -2.69 -22.10 -1.21
CA LEU A 177 -3.80 -22.72 -0.50
C LEU A 177 -4.08 -24.18 -0.90
N ASP A 178 -3.17 -24.78 -1.68
CA ASP A 178 -3.22 -26.18 -2.10
C ASP A 178 -4.46 -26.56 -2.93
N THR A 179 -5.12 -25.56 -3.54
CA THR A 179 -6.29 -25.75 -4.43
C THR A 179 -5.93 -26.57 -5.65
N ALA A 180 -4.69 -26.43 -6.16
CA ALA A 180 -4.24 -27.17 -7.34
C ALA A 180 -4.22 -28.71 -7.16
N ASN A 181 -4.27 -29.19 -5.91
CA ASN A 181 -4.30 -30.60 -5.55
C ASN A 181 -5.71 -31.11 -5.20
N ASN A 182 -6.74 -30.25 -5.30
CA ASN A 182 -8.11 -30.56 -4.89
C ASN A 182 -8.83 -31.47 -5.93
N ARG A 183 -9.23 -32.67 -5.50
CA ARG A 183 -9.84 -33.68 -6.38
C ARG A 183 -11.03 -34.34 -5.71
N LYS A 184 -11.99 -34.83 -6.50
CA LYS A 184 -13.27 -35.38 -6.01
C LYS A 184 -13.15 -36.51 -4.99
N ASP A 185 -12.08 -37.31 -5.05
CA ASP A 185 -11.77 -38.38 -4.10
C ASP A 185 -11.14 -37.88 -2.79
N GLN A 186 -10.59 -36.67 -2.79
CA GLN A 186 -9.99 -36.03 -1.63
C GLN A 186 -10.24 -34.50 -1.67
N PRO A 187 -11.47 -34.04 -1.37
CA PRO A 187 -11.77 -32.62 -1.32
C PRO A 187 -10.92 -31.89 -0.28
N ASN A 188 -10.27 -30.79 -0.68
CA ASN A 188 -9.44 -29.95 0.18
C ASN A 188 -10.21 -28.70 0.60
N GLU A 189 -10.55 -28.62 1.90
CA GLU A 189 -11.32 -27.51 2.47
C GLU A 189 -10.53 -26.20 2.63
N ASN A 190 -9.20 -26.23 2.52
CA ASN A 190 -8.36 -25.08 2.88
C ASN A 190 -8.77 -23.81 2.11
N PHE A 191 -8.77 -23.84 0.77
CA PHE A 191 -9.19 -22.68 -0.02
C PHE A 191 -10.64 -22.27 0.24
N ALA A 192 -11.56 -23.22 0.39
CA ALA A 192 -12.97 -22.94 0.67
C ALA A 192 -13.15 -22.20 2.02
N ARG A 193 -12.40 -22.61 3.04
CA ARG A 193 -12.39 -21.95 4.35
C ARG A 193 -11.80 -20.54 4.25
N GLU A 194 -10.62 -20.39 3.65
CA GLU A 194 -9.95 -19.09 3.56
C GLU A 194 -10.73 -18.08 2.71
N VAL A 195 -11.32 -18.51 1.58
CA VAL A 195 -12.10 -17.61 0.72
C VAL A 195 -13.36 -17.11 1.44
N MET A 196 -14.00 -17.96 2.25
CA MET A 196 -15.16 -17.59 3.07
C MET A 196 -14.75 -16.72 4.27
N GLU A 197 -13.74 -17.14 5.04
CA GLU A 197 -13.38 -16.52 6.32
C GLU A 197 -12.55 -15.25 6.15
N LEU A 198 -11.48 -15.29 5.35
CA LEU A 198 -10.47 -14.23 5.31
C LEU A 198 -10.65 -13.26 4.15
N PHE A 199 -11.28 -13.71 3.06
CA PHE A 199 -11.39 -12.93 1.82
C PHE A 199 -12.79 -12.35 1.57
N THR A 200 -13.86 -13.01 2.03
CA THR A 200 -15.24 -12.58 1.71
C THR A 200 -16.13 -12.36 2.93
N LEU A 201 -16.65 -13.40 3.56
CA LEU A 201 -17.76 -13.30 4.51
C LEU A 201 -17.31 -12.86 5.91
N GLY A 202 -16.10 -13.22 6.33
CA GLY A 202 -15.69 -13.12 7.72
C GLY A 202 -16.21 -14.30 8.55
N GLU A 203 -15.51 -14.58 9.65
CA GLU A 203 -15.88 -15.62 10.61
C GLU A 203 -17.35 -15.50 11.07
N GLY A 204 -18.04 -16.64 11.20
CA GLY A 204 -19.41 -16.71 11.72
C GLY A 204 -20.53 -16.51 10.69
N HIS A 205 -20.21 -16.37 9.40
CA HIS A 205 -21.19 -16.12 8.33
C HIS A 205 -21.38 -17.28 7.34
N TYR A 206 -20.89 -18.47 7.70
CA TYR A 206 -20.99 -19.71 6.93
C TYR A 206 -21.04 -20.89 7.89
N SER A 207 -21.53 -22.04 7.42
CA SER A 207 -21.51 -23.30 8.16
C SER A 207 -20.33 -24.19 7.72
N GLU A 208 -19.98 -25.18 8.54
CA GLU A 208 -19.03 -26.23 8.13
C GLU A 208 -19.53 -27.04 6.93
N GLN A 209 -20.85 -27.11 6.72
CA GLN A 209 -21.41 -27.73 5.51
C GLN A 209 -21.09 -26.90 4.27
N ASP A 210 -21.20 -25.56 4.34
CA ASP A 210 -20.87 -24.68 3.22
C ASP A 210 -19.41 -24.85 2.80
N ILE A 211 -18.49 -24.96 3.77
CA ILE A 211 -17.06 -25.19 3.52
C ILE A 211 -16.85 -26.51 2.76
N ARG A 212 -17.45 -27.61 3.24
CA ARG A 212 -17.33 -28.93 2.59
C ARG A 212 -17.89 -28.93 1.17
N GLU A 213 -19.06 -28.34 0.99
CA GLU A 213 -19.74 -28.29 -0.30
C GLU A 213 -19.01 -27.38 -1.29
N ALA A 214 -18.48 -26.24 -0.83
CA ALA A 214 -17.60 -25.40 -1.64
C ALA A 214 -16.28 -26.12 -1.99
N ALA A 215 -15.68 -26.85 -1.06
CA ALA A 215 -14.48 -27.65 -1.31
C ALA A 215 -14.71 -28.68 -2.42
N ARG A 216 -15.88 -29.35 -2.42
CA ARG A 216 -16.31 -30.24 -3.50
C ARG A 216 -16.47 -29.49 -4.84
N ALA A 217 -17.03 -28.28 -4.82
CA ALA A 217 -17.21 -27.47 -6.03
C ALA A 217 -15.89 -27.02 -6.66
N PHE A 218 -14.86 -26.75 -5.86
CA PHE A 218 -13.51 -26.41 -6.33
C PHE A 218 -12.70 -27.62 -6.86
N THR A 219 -13.22 -28.85 -6.80
CA THR A 219 -12.49 -30.03 -7.26
C THR A 219 -12.26 -30.00 -8.78
N GLY A 220 -11.08 -30.47 -9.19
CA GLY A 220 -10.69 -30.51 -10.59
C GLY A 220 -10.09 -29.21 -11.11
N TRP A 221 -10.09 -28.13 -10.33
CA TRP A 221 -9.21 -26.99 -10.61
C TRP A 221 -7.75 -27.41 -10.40
N GLY A 222 -6.88 -27.01 -11.31
CA GLY A 222 -5.46 -27.36 -11.23
C GLY A 222 -4.59 -26.46 -12.08
N LEU A 223 -3.29 -26.75 -12.05
CA LEU A 223 -2.30 -26.11 -12.90
C LEU A 223 -1.80 -27.12 -13.96
N ASP A 224 -1.52 -26.65 -15.17
CA ASP A 224 -0.98 -27.46 -16.28
C ASP A 224 0.54 -27.64 -16.18
N ARG A 225 1.29 -27.75 -17.28
CA ARG A 225 2.76 -27.85 -17.28
C ARG A 225 3.47 -26.49 -17.28
N ASP A 226 2.79 -25.46 -17.73
CA ASP A 226 3.27 -24.08 -17.81
C ASP A 226 2.72 -23.23 -16.65
N ASP A 227 2.23 -23.93 -15.62
CA ASP A 227 1.62 -23.39 -14.42
C ASP A 227 0.43 -22.44 -14.69
N GLN A 228 -0.32 -22.71 -15.76
CA GLN A 228 -1.56 -22.03 -16.09
C GLN A 228 -2.76 -22.76 -15.49
N PHE A 229 -3.79 -22.00 -15.11
CA PHE A 229 -5.05 -22.55 -14.61
C PHE A 229 -5.71 -23.44 -15.66
N ILE A 230 -6.15 -24.62 -15.23
CA ILE A 230 -6.95 -25.54 -16.03
C ILE A 230 -8.03 -26.20 -15.18
N VAL A 231 -9.11 -26.60 -15.83
CA VAL A 231 -10.13 -27.47 -15.26
C VAL A 231 -9.90 -28.89 -15.77
N ARG A 232 -9.89 -29.87 -14.86
CA ARG A 232 -9.70 -31.30 -15.13
C ARG A 232 -11.02 -32.04 -14.90
N PRO A 233 -11.86 -32.24 -15.93
CA PRO A 233 -13.22 -32.76 -15.76
C PRO A 233 -13.28 -34.12 -15.05
N ARG A 234 -12.29 -34.99 -15.24
CA ARG A 234 -12.23 -36.31 -14.60
C ARG A 234 -12.06 -36.25 -13.08
N LEU A 235 -11.48 -35.16 -12.57
CA LEU A 235 -11.20 -34.94 -11.14
C LEU A 235 -12.27 -34.07 -10.45
N ARG A 236 -13.23 -33.52 -11.21
CA ARG A 236 -14.34 -32.72 -10.69
C ARG A 236 -15.43 -33.61 -10.08
N ASP A 237 -15.98 -33.17 -8.96
CA ASP A 237 -17.20 -33.67 -8.37
C ASP A 237 -18.40 -32.99 -9.04
N THR A 238 -19.19 -33.77 -9.77
CA THR A 238 -20.39 -33.32 -10.50
C THR A 238 -21.69 -33.66 -9.76
N GLY A 239 -21.60 -34.06 -8.49
CA GLY A 239 -22.76 -34.27 -7.64
C GLY A 239 -23.44 -32.95 -7.27
N GLU A 240 -24.72 -33.05 -6.89
CA GLU A 240 -25.45 -31.93 -6.29
C GLU A 240 -24.78 -31.49 -4.98
N LYS A 241 -24.78 -30.17 -4.77
CA LYS A 241 -24.17 -29.48 -3.64
C LYS A 241 -25.18 -28.54 -3.01
N VAL A 242 -25.05 -28.30 -1.72
CA VAL A 242 -25.89 -27.35 -0.99
C VAL A 242 -25.00 -26.29 -0.35
N ILE A 243 -25.06 -25.06 -0.85
CA ILE A 243 -24.20 -23.96 -0.42
C ILE A 243 -25.11 -22.76 -0.10
N PHE A 244 -25.02 -22.26 1.13
CA PHE A 244 -25.88 -21.18 1.67
C PHE A 244 -27.38 -21.47 1.49
N GLY A 245 -27.76 -22.74 1.63
CA GLY A 245 -29.13 -23.21 1.44
C GLY A 245 -29.58 -23.35 -0.02
N GLN A 246 -28.76 -22.95 -1.00
CA GLN A 246 -29.05 -23.13 -2.42
C GLN A 246 -28.59 -24.52 -2.88
N ARG A 247 -29.38 -25.19 -3.73
CA ARG A 247 -29.04 -26.51 -4.28
C ARG A 247 -28.69 -26.40 -5.76
N GLY A 248 -27.61 -27.08 -6.17
CA GLY A 248 -27.21 -27.12 -7.57
C GLY A 248 -25.95 -27.95 -7.80
N ASN A 249 -25.62 -28.22 -9.06
CA ASN A 249 -24.34 -28.82 -9.44
C ASN A 249 -23.26 -27.74 -9.59
N PHE A 250 -22.99 -27.03 -8.49
CA PHE A 250 -22.07 -25.89 -8.48
C PHE A 250 -20.62 -26.32 -8.79
N ASP A 251 -19.90 -25.48 -9.54
CA ASP A 251 -18.43 -25.46 -9.55
C ASP A 251 -17.84 -24.27 -8.81
N GLY A 252 -16.51 -24.18 -8.83
CA GLY A 252 -15.78 -23.13 -8.15
C GLY A 252 -16.16 -21.72 -8.58
N ASP A 253 -16.57 -21.48 -9.83
CA ASP A 253 -17.03 -20.15 -10.23
C ASP A 253 -18.39 -19.83 -9.61
N ASP A 254 -19.31 -20.81 -9.63
CA ASP A 254 -20.59 -20.66 -8.95
C ASP A 254 -20.42 -20.39 -7.45
N VAL A 255 -19.42 -21.01 -6.79
CA VAL A 255 -19.11 -20.71 -5.38
C VAL A 255 -18.73 -19.25 -5.21
N ILE A 256 -17.86 -18.71 -6.06
CA ILE A 256 -17.47 -17.30 -5.98
C ILE A 256 -18.69 -16.39 -6.18
N ASP A 257 -19.55 -16.70 -7.14
CA ASP A 257 -20.80 -15.96 -7.37
C ASP A 257 -21.74 -16.01 -6.16
N LEU A 258 -21.87 -17.19 -5.52
CA LEU A 258 -22.65 -17.37 -4.30
C LEU A 258 -22.10 -16.56 -3.12
N LEU A 259 -20.77 -16.42 -3.01
CA LEU A 259 -20.14 -15.54 -2.01
C LEU A 259 -20.45 -14.07 -2.27
N LEU A 260 -20.36 -13.62 -3.53
CA LEU A 260 -20.68 -12.23 -3.91
C LEU A 260 -22.17 -11.91 -3.69
N GLN A 261 -23.04 -12.92 -3.75
CA GLN A 261 -24.45 -12.77 -3.40
C GLN A 261 -24.68 -12.56 -1.89
N GLN A 262 -23.75 -12.92 -1.00
CA GLN A 262 -23.94 -12.69 0.43
C GLN A 262 -23.72 -11.21 0.81
N PRO A 263 -24.63 -10.58 1.57
CA PRO A 263 -24.44 -9.20 2.05
C PRO A 263 -23.18 -9.01 2.90
N SER A 264 -22.78 -10.04 3.66
CA SER A 264 -21.59 -10.02 4.52
C SER A 264 -20.31 -9.77 3.73
N THR A 265 -20.21 -10.23 2.47
CA THR A 265 -19.05 -9.98 1.59
C THR A 265 -18.78 -8.48 1.43
N ALA A 266 -19.81 -7.71 1.10
CA ALA A 266 -19.66 -6.27 0.94
C ALA A 266 -19.31 -5.57 2.26
N VAL A 267 -19.91 -6.01 3.38
CA VAL A 267 -19.65 -5.45 4.72
C VAL A 267 -18.20 -5.73 5.15
N PHE A 268 -17.72 -6.95 4.95
CA PHE A 268 -16.38 -7.37 5.31
C PHE A 268 -15.29 -6.62 4.55
N VAL A 269 -15.41 -6.56 3.22
CA VAL A 269 -14.46 -5.83 2.36
C VAL A 269 -14.46 -4.34 2.70
N THR A 270 -15.64 -3.74 2.84
CA THR A 270 -15.77 -2.32 3.22
C THR A 270 -15.18 -2.05 4.60
N SER A 271 -15.37 -2.96 5.57
CA SER A 271 -14.78 -2.85 6.91
C SER A 271 -13.25 -2.93 6.89
N LYS A 272 -12.67 -3.80 6.06
CA LYS A 272 -11.21 -3.86 5.86
C LYS A 272 -10.69 -2.57 5.22
N MET A 273 -11.36 -2.05 4.20
CA MET A 273 -10.98 -0.77 3.59
C MET A 273 -11.09 0.39 4.58
N TRP A 274 -12.14 0.43 5.41
CA TRP A 274 -12.28 1.44 6.46
C TRP A 274 -11.08 1.44 7.42
N ARG A 275 -10.69 0.26 7.93
CA ARG A 275 -9.55 0.14 8.84
C ARG A 275 -8.22 0.56 8.20
N ASN A 276 -8.09 0.36 6.89
CA ASN A 276 -6.88 0.70 6.16
C ASN A 276 -6.78 2.19 5.80
N PHE A 277 -7.89 2.84 5.46
CA PHE A 277 -7.89 4.19 4.87
C PHE A 277 -8.50 5.28 5.77
N VAL A 278 -9.36 4.91 6.72
CA VAL A 278 -10.07 5.87 7.57
C VAL A 278 -9.53 5.84 8.99
N SER A 279 -9.79 4.78 9.74
CA SER A 279 -9.54 4.73 11.18
C SER A 279 -9.52 3.27 11.67
N PRO A 280 -8.71 2.94 12.70
CA PRO A 280 -8.75 1.61 13.30
C PRO A 280 -10.10 1.31 13.95
N THR A 281 -10.87 2.35 14.33
CA THR A 281 -12.18 2.22 14.95
C THR A 281 -13.26 2.19 13.87
N PRO A 282 -14.00 1.08 13.71
CA PRO A 282 -15.08 0.99 12.73
C PRO A 282 -16.27 1.87 13.11
N ASP A 283 -16.94 2.44 12.11
CA ASP A 283 -18.26 3.07 12.23
C ASP A 283 -19.29 2.18 11.51
N PRO A 284 -20.01 1.29 12.22
CA PRO A 284 -20.89 0.30 11.59
C PRO A 284 -22.00 0.93 10.75
N ALA A 285 -22.53 2.10 11.13
CA ALA A 285 -23.59 2.75 10.39
C ALA A 285 -23.10 3.24 9.01
N THR A 286 -21.95 3.91 9.00
CA THR A 286 -21.33 4.39 7.75
C THR A 286 -20.83 3.22 6.90
N ILE A 287 -20.19 2.22 7.50
CA ILE A 287 -19.72 1.02 6.82
C ILE A 287 -20.88 0.27 6.15
N ASN A 288 -21.98 0.02 6.86
CA ASN A 288 -23.12 -0.70 6.30
C ASN A 288 -23.77 0.06 5.14
N LYS A 289 -23.83 1.39 5.21
CA LYS A 289 -24.31 2.22 4.09
C LYS A 289 -23.39 2.08 2.87
N LEU A 290 -22.08 2.26 3.05
CA LEU A 290 -21.09 2.12 1.98
C LEU A 290 -21.09 0.72 1.38
N ALA A 291 -21.19 -0.33 2.21
CA ALA A 291 -21.27 -1.72 1.77
C ALA A 291 -22.53 -2.01 0.95
N ALA A 292 -23.68 -1.46 1.36
CA ALA A 292 -24.91 -1.59 0.60
C ALA A 292 -24.81 -0.90 -0.78
N ASP A 293 -24.22 0.29 -0.84
CA ASP A 293 -23.93 0.99 -2.09
C ASP A 293 -22.93 0.22 -2.96
N PHE A 294 -21.88 -0.33 -2.36
CA PHE A 294 -20.86 -1.14 -3.04
C PHE A 294 -21.46 -2.39 -3.70
N ARG A 295 -22.31 -3.13 -2.97
CA ARG A 295 -23.00 -4.31 -3.51
C ARG A 295 -24.01 -3.95 -4.60
N ARG A 296 -24.79 -2.88 -4.42
CA ARG A 296 -25.73 -2.37 -5.46
C ARG A 296 -25.00 -1.88 -6.71
N GLY A 297 -23.83 -1.28 -6.53
CA GLY A 297 -22.94 -0.84 -7.60
C GLY A 297 -22.11 -1.97 -8.19
N HIS A 298 -22.54 -3.23 -8.04
CA HIS A 298 -21.87 -4.41 -8.59
C HIS A 298 -20.38 -4.48 -8.22
N TYR A 299 -20.04 -4.26 -6.96
CA TYR A 299 -18.68 -4.46 -6.45
C TYR A 299 -17.59 -3.61 -7.13
N GLN A 300 -17.96 -2.43 -7.66
CA GLN A 300 -17.00 -1.47 -8.23
C GLN A 300 -16.22 -0.75 -7.12
N LEU A 301 -14.89 -0.92 -7.10
CA LEU A 301 -14.01 -0.41 -6.05
C LEU A 301 -13.77 1.09 -6.14
N LYS A 302 -13.68 1.64 -7.37
CA LYS A 302 -13.44 3.08 -7.57
C LYS A 302 -14.56 3.96 -6.98
N PRO A 303 -15.86 3.69 -7.20
CA PRO A 303 -16.94 4.38 -6.50
C PRO A 303 -16.92 4.20 -4.98
N LEU A 304 -16.63 2.99 -4.47
CA LEU A 304 -16.50 2.75 -3.02
C LEU A 304 -15.38 3.60 -2.42
N MET A 305 -14.21 3.62 -3.04
CA MET A 305 -13.07 4.43 -2.60
C MET A 305 -13.42 5.91 -2.58
N ARG A 306 -14.09 6.42 -3.63
CA ARG A 306 -14.57 7.80 -3.68
C ARG A 306 -15.49 8.12 -2.50
N ALA A 307 -16.49 7.29 -2.27
CA ALA A 307 -17.47 7.51 -1.20
C ALA A 307 -16.81 7.46 0.19
N LEU A 308 -15.88 6.53 0.39
CA LEU A 308 -15.12 6.36 1.63
C LEU A 308 -14.25 7.59 1.94
N LEU A 309 -13.50 8.10 0.97
CA LEU A 309 -12.60 9.26 1.13
C LEU A 309 -13.37 10.59 1.31
N LEU A 310 -14.65 10.64 0.91
CA LEU A 310 -15.51 11.81 1.10
C LEU A 310 -16.28 11.80 2.42
N THR A 311 -16.17 10.73 3.22
CA THR A 311 -16.81 10.69 4.54
C THR A 311 -16.24 11.77 5.49
N PRO A 312 -17.06 12.41 6.34
CA PRO A 312 -16.55 13.30 7.38
C PRO A 312 -15.53 12.64 8.31
N GLN A 313 -15.67 11.34 8.56
CA GLN A 313 -14.80 10.53 9.41
C GLN A 313 -13.39 10.45 8.83
N PHE A 314 -13.24 10.26 7.51
CA PHE A 314 -11.94 10.31 6.84
C PHE A 314 -11.22 11.63 7.12
N TRP A 315 -11.89 12.77 6.96
CA TRP A 315 -11.26 14.07 7.15
C TRP A 315 -10.99 14.44 8.62
N ARG A 316 -11.51 13.65 9.57
CA ARG A 316 -11.29 13.82 11.02
C ARG A 316 -10.33 12.79 11.60
N SER A 317 -9.78 11.89 10.78
CA SER A 317 -8.94 10.78 11.25
C SER A 317 -7.44 11.01 11.14
N GLN A 318 -7.01 12.26 11.07
CA GLN A 318 -5.59 12.65 11.09
C GLN A 318 -4.90 12.08 12.33
N GLY A 319 -3.77 11.40 12.12
CA GLY A 319 -2.95 10.80 13.17
C GLY A 319 -3.55 9.57 13.86
N GLN A 320 -4.67 9.02 13.37
CA GLN A 320 -5.29 7.84 13.99
C GLN A 320 -4.67 6.51 13.57
N LEU A 321 -3.90 6.47 12.48
CA LEU A 321 -3.24 5.25 12.02
C LEU A 321 -1.74 5.37 12.18
N VAL A 322 -1.14 4.29 12.66
CA VAL A 322 0.31 4.14 12.75
C VAL A 322 0.84 3.81 11.37
N LYS A 323 1.86 4.56 10.91
CA LYS A 323 2.57 4.28 9.66
C LYS A 323 3.15 2.88 9.69
N SER A 324 2.73 2.05 8.75
CA SER A 324 3.36 0.78 8.42
C SER A 324 4.86 1.00 8.11
N PRO A 325 5.69 -0.05 8.20
CA PRO A 325 7.09 0.07 7.80
C PRO A 325 7.30 0.66 6.40
N LEU A 326 6.46 0.28 5.43
CA LEU A 326 6.51 0.82 4.06
C LEU A 326 6.11 2.30 4.02
N GLU A 327 5.06 2.71 4.74
CA GLU A 327 4.67 4.13 4.87
C GLU A 327 5.75 4.95 5.55
N LEU A 328 6.43 4.41 6.55
CA LEU A 328 7.55 5.10 7.18
C LEU A 328 8.72 5.24 6.21
N THR A 329 9.16 4.13 5.60
CA THR A 329 10.39 4.10 4.81
C THR A 329 10.20 4.77 3.45
N VAL A 330 9.30 4.25 2.61
CA VAL A 330 9.01 4.81 1.29
C VAL A 330 8.40 6.21 1.43
N GLY A 331 7.55 6.45 2.42
CA GLY A 331 6.97 7.77 2.66
C GLY A 331 7.97 8.85 3.03
N THR A 332 8.97 8.51 3.84
CA THR A 332 10.06 9.44 4.14
C THR A 332 10.86 9.74 2.87
N LEU A 333 11.12 8.73 2.03
CA LEU A 333 11.79 8.94 0.74
C LEU A 333 10.97 9.84 -0.20
N VAL A 334 9.64 9.68 -0.25
CA VAL A 334 8.76 10.53 -1.06
C VAL A 334 8.73 11.97 -0.52
N THR A 335 8.56 12.14 0.79
CA THR A 335 8.43 13.46 1.46
C THR A 335 9.64 14.36 1.20
N PHE A 336 10.83 13.77 1.20
CA PHE A 336 12.10 14.46 1.00
C PHE A 336 12.67 14.32 -0.42
N ASP A 337 11.94 13.69 -1.33
CA ASP A 337 12.37 13.38 -2.69
C ASP A 337 13.76 12.68 -2.77
N LEU A 338 13.98 11.71 -1.88
CA LEU A 338 15.23 10.97 -1.77
C LEU A 338 15.19 9.67 -2.58
N ASN A 339 16.27 9.33 -3.27
CA ASN A 339 16.41 8.05 -3.97
C ASN A 339 17.46 7.16 -3.29
N PRO A 340 17.08 5.95 -2.83
CA PRO A 340 18.06 5.03 -2.25
C PRO A 340 19.09 4.63 -3.31
N PRO A 341 20.39 4.51 -2.96
CA PRO A 341 21.39 3.97 -3.88
C PRO A 341 21.15 2.48 -4.16
N ASP A 342 20.50 1.79 -3.21
CA ASP A 342 20.23 0.37 -3.28
C ASP A 342 18.91 0.05 -2.56
N TRP A 343 17.91 -0.36 -3.33
CA TRP A 343 16.60 -0.76 -2.83
C TRP A 343 16.64 -2.02 -1.94
N ARG A 344 17.69 -2.85 -2.05
CA ARG A 344 17.87 -4.04 -1.20
C ARG A 344 18.05 -3.65 0.27
N VAL A 345 18.65 -2.50 0.53
CA VAL A 345 18.80 -1.96 1.90
C VAL A 345 17.43 -1.59 2.47
N ILE A 346 16.57 -0.96 1.66
CA ILE A 346 15.20 -0.61 2.07
C ILE A 346 14.34 -1.88 2.26
N ALA A 347 14.49 -2.89 1.39
CA ALA A 347 13.83 -4.18 1.57
C ALA A 347 14.28 -4.87 2.87
N GLY A 348 15.58 -4.90 3.14
CA GLY A 348 16.14 -5.46 4.37
C GLY A 348 15.65 -4.74 5.64
N LEU A 349 15.56 -3.41 5.59
CA LEU A 349 15.01 -2.58 6.67
C LEU A 349 13.53 -2.89 6.93
N ASN A 350 12.71 -2.95 5.87
CA ASN A 350 11.29 -3.25 6.00
C ASN A 350 11.04 -4.66 6.55
N ARG A 351 11.87 -5.63 6.19
CA ARG A 351 11.86 -6.96 6.81
C ARG A 351 12.16 -6.91 8.30
N GLN A 352 13.18 -6.15 8.74
CA GLN A 352 13.48 -5.98 10.17
C GLN A 352 12.35 -5.28 10.94
N LEU A 353 11.63 -4.38 10.25
CA LEU A 353 10.46 -3.68 10.80
C LEU A 353 9.17 -4.52 10.76
N GLY A 354 9.20 -5.73 10.17
CA GLY A 354 8.09 -6.68 10.18
C GLY A 354 7.17 -6.66 8.96
N GLN A 355 7.49 -5.89 7.90
CA GLN A 355 6.68 -5.83 6.67
C GLN A 355 7.54 -6.12 5.43
N ASP A 356 7.86 -7.40 5.21
CA ASP A 356 8.60 -7.86 4.03
C ASP A 356 7.64 -8.18 2.87
N VAL A 357 7.58 -7.35 1.83
CA VAL A 357 6.66 -7.58 0.70
C VAL A 357 6.90 -8.95 0.06
N PHE A 358 5.83 -9.61 -0.39
CA PHE A 358 5.80 -11.01 -0.83
C PHE A 358 6.09 -12.07 0.25
N ALA A 359 6.21 -11.68 1.52
CA ALA A 359 6.39 -12.60 2.64
C ALA A 359 5.52 -12.19 3.86
N PRO A 360 4.18 -12.16 3.73
CA PRO A 360 3.29 -12.01 4.88
C PRO A 360 3.50 -13.15 5.90
N PRO A 361 3.36 -12.89 7.21
CA PRO A 361 3.78 -13.83 8.26
C PRO A 361 2.86 -15.05 8.41
N ASN A 362 1.61 -14.95 7.97
CA ASN A 362 0.61 -16.03 7.97
C ASN A 362 -0.56 -15.65 7.05
N VAL A 363 -1.53 -16.56 6.90
CA VAL A 363 -2.72 -16.41 6.03
C VAL A 363 -3.58 -15.18 6.34
N LYS A 364 -3.50 -14.61 7.55
CA LYS A 364 -4.23 -13.38 7.94
C LYS A 364 -3.53 -12.09 7.50
N GLY A 365 -2.31 -12.19 6.95
CA GLY A 365 -1.51 -11.06 6.48
C GLY A 365 -0.75 -10.38 7.62
N TRP A 366 -0.41 -9.11 7.43
CA TRP A 366 0.18 -8.26 8.44
C TRP A 366 -0.91 -7.63 9.34
N PRO A 367 -0.77 -7.71 10.68
CA PRO A 367 -1.80 -7.30 11.64
C PRO A 367 -2.07 -5.77 11.70
N GLY A 368 -1.14 -4.94 11.21
CA GLY A 368 -1.34 -3.48 11.14
C GLY A 368 -1.27 -2.75 12.49
N GLY A 369 -1.52 -1.43 12.48
CA GLY A 369 -1.72 -0.62 13.68
C GLY A 369 -0.56 -0.66 14.69
N GLU A 370 -0.89 -0.80 15.97
CA GLU A 370 0.09 -0.84 17.08
C GLU A 370 1.05 -2.03 17.00
N ALA A 371 0.73 -3.08 16.24
CA ALA A 371 1.64 -4.21 16.04
C ALA A 371 2.96 -3.81 15.33
N TRP A 372 2.97 -2.64 14.66
CA TRP A 372 4.18 -2.05 14.09
C TRP A 372 5.12 -1.43 15.13
N ILE A 373 4.69 -1.32 16.38
CA ILE A 373 5.37 -0.61 17.45
C ILE A 373 5.66 -1.58 18.60
N ASN A 374 6.93 -1.95 18.72
CA ASN A 374 7.47 -2.71 19.86
C ASN A 374 8.91 -2.24 20.13
N SER A 375 9.51 -2.72 21.22
CA SER A 375 10.85 -2.27 21.65
C SER A 375 11.92 -2.40 20.56
N ALA A 376 11.89 -3.47 19.75
CA ALA A 376 12.85 -3.68 18.68
C ALA A 376 12.59 -2.78 17.47
N THR A 377 11.34 -2.76 16.99
CA THR A 377 10.95 -1.97 15.81
C THR A 377 11.06 -0.46 16.07
N LEU A 378 10.72 0.03 17.28
CA LEU A 378 10.91 1.44 17.64
C LEU A 378 12.37 1.88 17.51
N LEU A 379 13.31 1.06 17.97
CA LEU A 379 14.74 1.36 17.83
C LEU A 379 15.14 1.42 16.35
N THR A 380 14.71 0.45 15.55
CA THR A 380 15.02 0.42 14.10
C THR A 380 14.39 1.60 13.35
N ARG A 381 13.14 1.97 13.67
CA ARG A 381 12.46 3.16 13.11
C ARG A 381 13.24 4.43 13.46
N LYS A 382 13.64 4.58 14.73
CA LYS A 382 14.47 5.69 15.19
C LYS A 382 15.81 5.72 14.44
N GLN A 383 16.52 4.60 14.34
CA GLN A 383 17.82 4.53 13.65
C GLN A 383 17.72 4.93 12.17
N PHE A 384 16.65 4.52 11.48
CA PHE A 384 16.38 4.95 10.11
C PHE A 384 16.17 6.47 10.02
N LEU A 385 15.31 7.03 10.88
CA LEU A 385 15.01 8.46 10.89
C LEU A 385 16.21 9.29 11.33
N ASP A 386 16.99 8.82 12.31
CA ASP A 386 18.27 9.40 12.73
C ASP A 386 19.29 9.42 11.59
N ARG A 387 19.26 8.43 10.69
CA ARG A 387 20.16 8.42 9.51
C ARG A 387 19.75 9.50 8.52
N ILE A 388 18.46 9.57 8.18
CA ILE A 388 17.92 10.64 7.32
C ILE A 388 18.18 12.02 7.93
N ALA A 389 17.95 12.17 9.24
CA ALA A 389 18.16 13.41 9.99
C ALA A 389 19.63 13.79 10.15
N ARG A 390 20.55 12.84 10.35
CA ARG A 390 22.00 13.12 10.42
C ARG A 390 22.58 13.52 9.08
N ASP A 391 22.10 12.91 8.00
CA ASP A 391 22.45 13.35 6.65
C ASP A 391 21.85 14.73 6.36
N ALA A 392 20.77 15.11 7.06
CA ALA A 392 20.17 16.43 7.02
C ALA A 392 20.93 17.48 7.87
N ALA A 393 21.47 17.12 9.02
CA ALA A 393 22.22 18.05 9.86
C ALA A 393 23.46 18.58 9.11
N PRO A 394 23.79 19.89 9.17
CA PRO A 394 25.08 20.35 8.69
C PRO A 394 26.16 19.53 9.39
N ALA A 395 27.11 19.00 8.62
CA ALA A 395 28.20 18.18 9.13
C ALA A 395 28.79 18.87 10.37
N ARG A 396 28.59 18.27 11.55
CA ARG A 396 29.16 18.81 12.78
C ARG A 396 30.68 18.79 12.64
N ASP A 397 31.29 19.96 12.79
CA ASP A 397 32.71 20.18 13.12
C ASP A 397 33.78 20.01 12.03
N ALA A 398 33.50 20.36 10.77
CA ALA A 398 34.52 20.23 9.71
C ALA A 398 34.90 21.52 8.97
N TYR A 399 34.84 22.71 9.55
CA TYR A 399 35.51 23.89 8.98
C TYR A 399 35.95 24.89 10.06
N VAL A 400 36.98 24.52 10.81
CA VAL A 400 37.89 25.46 11.45
C VAL A 400 39.29 25.00 11.04
N GLN A 401 39.99 25.77 10.22
CA GLN A 401 41.43 25.57 10.08
C GLN A 401 42.08 25.86 11.44
N ALA A 402 43.26 25.30 11.71
CA ALA A 402 43.96 25.46 12.99
C ALA A 402 44.19 26.94 13.41
N ASP A 403 43.96 27.91 12.52
CA ASP A 403 44.10 29.35 12.73
C ASP A 403 42.77 30.15 12.78
N GLY A 404 41.60 29.51 12.61
CA GLY A 404 40.30 30.17 12.77
C GLY A 404 39.76 30.95 11.57
N SER A 405 40.34 30.87 10.37
CA SER A 405 39.83 31.61 9.19
C SER A 405 38.92 30.79 8.26
N LEU A 406 37.97 31.47 7.59
CA LEU A 406 37.02 30.90 6.61
C LEU A 406 37.40 31.32 5.18
N SER A 407 37.68 30.37 4.28
CA SER A 407 37.94 30.65 2.85
C SER A 407 36.88 29.99 1.95
N GLU A 408 36.09 30.83 1.27
CA GLU A 408 35.01 30.43 0.38
C GLU A 408 35.49 29.68 -0.89
N MET A 409 36.69 30.01 -1.38
CA MET A 409 37.24 29.40 -2.60
C MET A 409 37.71 27.96 -2.39
N ALA A 410 38.33 27.63 -1.25
CA ALA A 410 38.73 26.26 -0.92
C ALA A 410 37.52 25.33 -0.76
N GLY A 411 36.38 25.86 -0.26
CA GLY A 411 35.12 25.14 -0.18
C GLY A 411 34.45 24.88 -1.54
N ARG A 412 34.77 25.68 -2.57
CA ARG A 412 34.21 25.52 -3.92
C ARG A 412 34.96 24.46 -4.74
N GLU A 413 36.28 24.42 -4.65
CA GLU A 413 37.09 23.36 -5.31
C GLU A 413 36.93 21.99 -4.64
N ALA A 414 36.74 21.94 -3.32
CA ALA A 414 36.40 20.70 -2.61
C ALA A 414 35.01 20.16 -3.00
N ARG A 415 34.03 21.04 -3.27
CA ARG A 415 32.70 20.67 -3.79
C ARG A 415 32.77 20.05 -5.19
N ILE A 416 33.64 20.59 -6.05
CA ILE A 416 33.83 20.08 -7.42
C ILE A 416 34.58 18.74 -7.41
N ARG A 417 35.62 18.56 -6.57
CA ARG A 417 36.31 17.26 -6.43
C ARG A 417 35.44 16.16 -5.81
N ARG A 418 34.50 16.53 -4.92
CA ARG A 418 33.54 15.60 -4.30
C ARG A 418 32.41 15.19 -5.27
N PHE A 419 32.26 15.89 -6.40
CA PHE A 419 31.27 15.59 -7.45
C PHE A 419 31.72 14.50 -8.44
N VAL A 420 33.03 14.22 -8.54
CA VAL A 420 33.59 13.31 -9.54
C VAL A 420 34.05 11.96 -8.96
N GLY A 421 34.13 11.82 -7.63
CA GLY A 421 34.48 10.56 -7.00
C GLY A 421 33.66 10.36 -5.73
N ASN A 422 32.70 9.43 -5.79
CA ASN A 422 32.41 8.44 -4.75
C ASN A 422 30.97 7.90 -4.91
N GLY A 423 30.87 6.66 -5.36
CA GLY A 423 29.72 5.81 -5.07
C GLY A 423 29.49 5.70 -3.56
N LEU A 424 28.23 5.50 -3.17
CA LEU A 424 27.67 5.40 -1.80
C LEU A 424 27.06 6.68 -1.16
N ASN A 425 26.76 7.75 -1.91
CA ASN A 425 26.27 9.03 -1.37
C ASN A 425 24.80 9.45 -1.70
N SER A 426 23.92 8.60 -2.25
CA SER A 426 22.66 9.10 -2.84
C SER A 426 21.44 9.29 -1.89
N MET A 427 21.58 9.13 -0.57
CA MET A 427 20.49 9.40 0.40
C MET A 427 20.68 10.70 1.21
N LYS A 428 21.59 11.58 0.79
CA LYS A 428 21.85 12.80 1.56
C LYS A 428 20.71 13.79 1.42
N LEU A 429 19.91 13.95 2.48
CA LEU A 429 18.96 15.05 2.59
C LEU A 429 19.75 16.36 2.70
N GLN A 430 19.46 17.32 1.82
CA GLN A 430 19.95 18.70 1.97
C GLN A 430 18.77 19.54 2.50
N PRO A 431 18.49 19.52 3.81
CA PRO A 431 17.25 20.05 4.35
C PRO A 431 17.14 21.56 4.23
N ASP A 432 18.27 22.30 4.21
CA ASP A 432 18.23 23.74 3.99
C ASP A 432 17.88 24.06 2.53
N GLU A 433 18.35 23.24 1.57
CA GLU A 433 17.94 23.34 0.16
C GLU A 433 16.49 22.91 -0.03
N TRP A 434 16.07 21.79 0.56
CA TRP A 434 14.67 21.35 0.58
C TRP A 434 13.76 22.42 1.19
N ALA A 435 14.17 23.00 2.33
CA ALA A 435 13.43 24.07 2.99
C ALA A 435 13.38 25.34 2.12
N ALA A 436 14.47 25.69 1.44
CA ALA A 436 14.50 26.83 0.53
C ALA A 436 13.58 26.61 -0.69
N VAL A 437 13.64 25.43 -1.32
CA VAL A 437 12.80 25.06 -2.48
C VAL A 437 11.32 25.13 -2.13
N TYR A 438 10.94 24.67 -0.93
CA TYR A 438 9.54 24.60 -0.50
C TYR A 438 9.11 25.71 0.47
N GLY A 439 9.93 26.77 0.61
CA GLY A 439 9.58 27.95 1.40
C GLY A 439 9.38 27.69 2.90
N VAL A 440 10.00 26.65 3.47
CA VAL A 440 9.94 26.28 4.89
C VAL A 440 10.88 27.18 5.69
N ARG A 441 10.34 28.16 6.42
CA ARG A 441 11.15 29.18 7.11
C ARG A 441 11.28 28.93 8.60
N THR A 442 10.29 28.26 9.19
CA THR A 442 10.19 28.04 10.63
C THR A 442 9.98 26.57 10.94
N ALA A 443 10.24 26.17 12.20
CA ALA A 443 9.88 24.84 12.68
C ALA A 443 8.36 24.58 12.60
N ALA A 444 7.52 25.61 12.68
CA ALA A 444 6.07 25.48 12.53
C ALA A 444 5.68 25.14 11.07
N ASP A 445 6.34 25.76 10.10
CA ASP A 445 6.13 25.44 8.68
C ASP A 445 6.52 23.98 8.40
N ALA A 446 7.67 23.56 8.93
CA ALA A 446 8.13 22.18 8.81
C ALA A 446 7.16 21.20 9.48
N ALA A 447 6.69 21.50 10.69
CA ALA A 447 5.73 20.66 11.41
C ALA A 447 4.44 20.48 10.61
N ARG A 448 3.93 21.54 9.98
CA ARG A 448 2.71 21.49 9.17
C ARG A 448 2.84 20.55 7.96
N LEU A 449 4.01 20.51 7.34
CA LEU A 449 4.28 19.65 6.19
C LEU A 449 4.63 18.21 6.58
N LEU A 450 5.21 17.98 7.76
CA LEU A 450 5.75 16.67 8.16
C LEU A 450 4.84 15.88 9.10
N LEU A 451 4.05 16.54 9.94
CA LEU A 451 3.35 15.89 11.05
C LEU A 451 1.83 15.85 10.84
N ALA A 452 1.24 14.68 11.12
CA ALA A 452 -0.20 14.43 11.08
C ALA A 452 -0.99 15.23 12.10
N VAL A 453 -0.40 15.38 13.27
CA VAL A 453 -0.94 16.01 14.45
C VAL A 453 0.10 16.98 14.99
N PRO A 454 -0.28 17.92 15.88
CA PRO A 454 0.68 18.78 16.54
C PRO A 454 1.84 17.97 17.15
N PRO A 455 3.08 18.49 17.13
CA PRO A 455 4.24 17.79 17.66
C PRO A 455 4.03 17.45 19.14
N ALA A 456 4.43 16.23 19.53
CA ALA A 456 4.36 15.82 20.93
C ALA A 456 5.41 16.54 21.78
N ASN A 457 6.55 16.90 21.18
CA ASN A 457 7.63 17.64 21.83
C ASN A 457 7.60 19.13 21.46
N PRO A 458 7.99 20.04 22.37
CA PRO A 458 8.08 21.46 22.06
C PRO A 458 9.07 21.74 20.91
N LEU A 459 8.63 22.55 19.94
CA LEU A 459 9.53 23.09 18.91
C LEU A 459 10.53 24.04 19.58
N PRO A 460 11.85 23.89 19.38
CA PRO A 460 12.81 24.83 19.94
C PRO A 460 12.67 26.20 19.29
N GLN A 461 12.66 27.23 20.12
CA GLN A 461 12.61 28.62 19.66
C GLN A 461 13.79 28.92 18.72
N GLY A 462 13.49 29.51 17.56
CA GLY A 462 14.49 29.90 16.55
C GLY A 462 15.08 28.75 15.73
N ALA A 463 14.62 27.50 15.88
CA ALA A 463 15.04 26.41 15.00
C ALA A 463 14.39 26.52 13.60
N SER A 464 15.18 26.33 12.56
CA SER A 464 14.75 26.26 11.16
C SER A 464 15.60 25.24 10.39
N GLY A 465 15.24 24.99 9.12
CA GLY A 465 15.99 24.15 8.21
C GLY A 465 16.29 22.76 8.77
N ALA A 466 17.55 22.35 8.67
CA ALA A 466 18.05 21.06 9.15
C ALA A 466 17.66 20.71 10.59
N LYS A 467 17.82 21.67 11.52
CA LYS A 467 17.63 21.42 12.97
C LYS A 467 16.17 21.13 13.30
N ALA A 468 15.24 21.87 12.68
CA ALA A 468 13.81 21.66 12.87
C ALA A 468 13.35 20.32 12.28
N ILE A 469 13.78 20.00 11.05
CA ILE A 469 13.42 18.75 10.37
C ILE A 469 13.93 17.54 11.15
N ALA A 470 15.20 17.56 11.60
CA ALA A 470 15.79 16.47 12.34
C ALA A 470 15.01 16.13 13.62
N GLN A 471 14.52 17.13 14.34
CA GLN A 471 13.74 16.91 15.56
C GLN A 471 12.32 16.40 15.27
N LEU A 472 11.67 16.95 14.24
CA LEU A 472 10.34 16.53 13.83
C LEU A 472 10.31 15.08 13.35
N LEU A 473 11.35 14.61 12.66
CA LEU A 473 11.45 13.20 12.25
C LEU A 473 11.54 12.24 13.43
N LEU A 474 12.08 12.70 14.56
CA LEU A 474 12.19 11.91 15.78
C LEU A 474 11.00 12.09 16.72
N ASP A 475 10.06 12.97 16.37
CA ASP A 475 8.84 13.17 17.14
C ASP A 475 7.89 11.97 16.98
N PRO A 476 7.26 11.49 18.06
CA PRO A 476 6.23 10.44 17.97
C PRO A 476 5.11 10.75 16.97
N ALA A 477 4.76 12.04 16.78
CA ALA A 477 3.75 12.46 15.79
C ALA A 477 4.13 12.11 14.35
N TYR A 478 5.42 11.90 14.04
CA TYR A 478 5.86 11.46 12.71
C TYR A 478 5.55 9.98 12.45
N GLN A 479 5.28 9.19 13.50
CA GLN A 479 4.98 7.76 13.37
C GLN A 479 3.53 7.49 12.96
N VAL A 480 2.68 8.52 12.96
CA VAL A 480 1.26 8.43 12.62
C VAL A 480 0.94 9.29 11.41
N GLU A 481 -0.18 8.97 10.77
CA GLU A 481 -0.78 9.71 9.65
C GLU A 481 -2.28 9.84 9.83
#